data_AF-A5CM03-F1
#
_entry.id   AF-A5CM03-F1
#
_cell.length_a   1.000
_cell.length_b   1.000
_cell.length_c   1.000
_cell.angle_alpha   90.00
_cell.angle_beta   90.00
_cell.angle_gamma   90.00
#
_symmetry.space_group_name_H-M   'P 1'
#
loop_
_entity.id
_entity.type
_entity.pdbx_description
1 polymer ?
#
loop_
_entity_poly.entity_id
_entity_poly.type
_entity_poly.pdbx_seq_one_letter_code
_entity_poly.pdbx_strand_id
1 'polypeptide(L)' 'MSPTAGMTLWLDGRQVAANTSFRAAENTTGWWRIGYDNLDTWPAAGNRYFTGSMRYAAVYSTTLTATQIQNHYNAGR' A
#
# COMPACT_ATOMS: atom_id res chain seq x y z
N MET A 1 -0.17 -7.10 -4.40
CA MET A 1 1.07 -7.42 -5.14
C MET A 1 0.72 -8.34 -6.28
N SER A 2 1.31 -8.13 -7.46
CA SER A 2 1.09 -9.03 -8.60
C SER A 2 2.12 -10.17 -8.58
N PRO A 3 1.70 -11.43 -8.76
CA PRO A 3 2.63 -12.56 -8.83
C PRO A 3 3.55 -12.49 -10.06
N THR A 4 3.22 -11.67 -11.05
CA THR A 4 4.01 -11.49 -12.28
C THR A 4 4.72 -10.14 -12.36
N ALA A 5 4.05 -9.06 -11.94
CA ALA A 5 4.56 -7.70 -12.05
C ALA A 5 5.22 -7.16 -10.77
N GLY A 6 5.01 -7.82 -9.62
CA GLY A 6 5.56 -7.42 -8.34
C GLY A 6 4.79 -6.28 -7.65
N MET A 7 5.52 -5.33 -7.06
CA MET A 7 4.96 -4.17 -6.35
C MET A 7 4.98 -2.91 -7.22
N THR A 8 3.95 -2.09 -7.11
CA THR A 8 3.90 -0.75 -7.71
C THR A 8 3.40 0.25 -6.68
N LEU A 9 3.96 1.45 -6.69
CA LEU A 9 3.54 2.58 -5.88
C LEU A 9 2.93 3.64 -6.78
N TRP A 10 1.74 4.10 -6.40
CA TRP A 10 1.00 5.13 -7.12
C TRP A 10 0.73 6.30 -6.17
N LEU A 11 0.91 7.52 -6.67
CA LEU A 11 0.60 8.77 -5.98
C LEU A 11 -0.29 9.60 -6.90
N ASP A 12 -1.39 10.14 -6.38
CA ASP A 12 -2.33 10.98 -7.12
C ASP A 12 -2.81 10.37 -8.46
N GLY A 13 -3.02 9.04 -8.48
CA GLY A 13 -3.44 8.32 -9.69
C GLY A 13 -2.31 7.97 -10.66
N ARG A 14 -1.05 8.33 -10.38
CA ARG A 14 0.11 8.10 -11.25
C ARG A 14 1.13 7.14 -10.64
N GLN A 15 1.67 6.22 -11.44
CA GLN A 15 2.75 5.33 -10.99
C GLN A 15 4.03 6.14 -10.76
N VAL A 16 4.61 6.02 -9.57
CA VAL A 16 5.85 6.72 -9.18
C VAL A 16 7.01 5.78 -8.89
N ALA A 17 6.73 4.50 -8.57
CA ALA A 17 7.77 3.49 -8.41
C ALA A 17 7.23 2.08 -8.74
N ALA A 18 8.15 1.17 -9.05
CA ALA A 18 7.88 -0.25 -9.22
C ALA A 18 9.06 -1.09 -8.74
N ASN A 19 8.77 -2.27 -8.20
CA ASN A 19 9.76 -3.26 -7.82
C ASN A 19 9.28 -4.66 -8.22
N THR A 20 9.98 -5.27 -9.17
CA THR A 20 9.60 -6.55 -9.78
C THR A 20 10.17 -7.77 -9.04
N SER A 21 11.06 -7.56 -8.06
CA SER A 21 11.72 -8.63 -7.31
C SER A 21 10.80 -9.24 -6.25
N PHE A 22 9.84 -8.48 -5.74
CA PHE A 22 8.90 -8.95 -4.71
C PHE A 22 7.57 -9.35 -5.35
N ARG A 23 7.33 -10.67 -5.43
CA ARG A 23 6.15 -11.26 -6.09
C ARG A 23 5.30 -12.15 -5.17
N ALA A 24 5.80 -12.43 -3.97
CA ALA A 24 5.10 -13.19 -2.95
C ALA A 24 4.63 -12.24 -1.84
N ALA A 25 3.36 -12.36 -1.46
CA ALA A 25 2.85 -11.69 -0.27
C ALA A 25 3.48 -12.30 0.99
N GLU A 26 3.62 -11.49 2.04
CA GLU A 26 3.98 -11.99 3.35
C GLU A 26 2.88 -12.94 3.86
N ASN A 27 3.29 -14.09 4.40
CA ASN A 27 2.36 -15.04 4.98
C ASN A 27 2.15 -14.69 6.46
N THR A 28 1.04 -14.00 6.76
CA THR A 28 0.71 -13.54 8.10
C THR A 28 -0.74 -13.86 8.43
N THR A 29 -0.97 -14.38 9.65
CA THR A 29 -2.30 -14.52 10.25
C THR A 29 -2.53 -13.36 11.19
N GLY A 30 -3.58 -12.56 10.94
CA GLY A 30 -3.90 -11.43 11.80
C GLY A 30 -4.90 -10.46 11.19
N TRP A 31 -4.92 -9.25 11.74
CA TRP A 31 -5.83 -8.17 11.35
C TRP A 31 -5.06 -7.07 10.63
N TRP A 32 -5.71 -6.43 9.65
CA TRP A 32 -5.19 -5.19 9.07
C TRP A 32 -5.19 -4.07 10.11
N ARG A 33 -4.08 -3.34 10.17
CA ARG A 33 -3.95 -2.11 10.97
C ARG A 33 -3.67 -0.96 10.02
N ILE A 34 -4.33 0.18 10.24
CA ILE A 34 -4.16 1.40 9.45
C ILE A 34 -3.80 2.53 10.42
N GLY A 35 -2.73 3.28 10.11
CA GLY A 35 -2.27 4.40 10.94
C GLY A 35 -1.34 4.03 12.10
N TYR A 36 -1.03 2.75 12.28
CA TYR A 36 -0.07 2.24 13.25
C TYR A 36 0.54 0.92 12.76
N ASP A 37 1.82 0.70 13.05
CA ASP A 37 2.45 -0.61 12.91
C ASP A 37 3.58 -0.87 13.91
N ASN A 38 4.02 -2.14 14.01
CA ASN A 38 5.23 -2.51 14.72
C ASN A 38 6.46 -2.31 13.80
N LEU A 39 7.38 -1.44 14.21
CA LEU A 39 8.59 -1.09 13.47
C LEU A 39 9.88 -1.57 14.16
N ASP A 40 9.79 -2.44 15.17
CA ASP A 40 10.92 -2.80 16.05
C ASP A 40 12.12 -3.42 15.31
N THR A 41 11.89 -4.01 14.14
CA THR A 41 12.91 -4.64 13.30
C THR A 41 13.36 -3.78 12.12
N TRP A 42 12.77 -2.60 11.92
CA TRP A 42 13.07 -1.76 10.77
C TRP A 42 14.32 -0.91 11.03
N PRO A 43 15.26 -0.86 10.07
CA PRO A 43 16.41 0.04 10.18
C PRO A 43 15.92 1.50 10.16
N ALA A 44 16.48 2.32 11.06
CA ALA A 44 16.13 3.74 11.20
C ALA A 44 14.62 4.00 11.39
N ALA A 45 13.93 3.14 12.15
CA ALA A 45 12.51 3.27 12.42
C ALA A 45 12.15 4.64 13.03
N GLY A 46 11.09 5.25 12.49
CA GLY A 46 10.49 6.48 13.02
C GLY A 46 9.38 6.22 14.04
N ASN A 47 8.41 7.13 14.12
CA ASN A 47 7.23 6.96 14.96
C ASN A 47 6.37 5.77 14.47
N ARG A 48 5.91 4.93 15.39
CA ARG A 48 5.00 3.80 15.09
C ARG A 48 3.60 4.26 14.67
N TYR A 49 3.23 5.50 14.98
CA TYR A 49 1.92 6.08 14.66
C TYR A 49 2.02 7.10 13.53
N PHE A 50 1.06 7.04 12.60
CA PHE A 50 0.86 8.09 11.61
C PHE A 50 0.35 9.37 12.29
N THR A 51 0.98 10.51 12.00
CA THR A 51 0.55 11.83 12.51
C THR A 51 -0.06 12.63 11.36
N GLY A 52 -1.39 12.73 11.34
CA GLY A 52 -2.13 13.45 10.32
C GLY A 52 -3.57 12.95 10.18
N SER A 53 -4.24 13.35 9.10
CA SER A 53 -5.59 12.88 8.77
C SER A 53 -5.56 11.77 7.72
N MET A 54 -6.35 10.71 7.91
CA MET A 54 -6.56 9.65 6.94
C MET A 54 -8.05 9.47 6.67
N ARG A 55 -8.41 9.18 5.42
CA ARG A 55 -9.76 8.79 5.00
C ARG A 55 -9.67 7.73 3.91
N TYR A 56 -10.71 6.91 3.80
CA TYR A 56 -10.89 5.94 2.70
C TYR A 56 -9.81 4.87 2.55
N ALA A 57 -9.27 4.37 3.66
CA ALA A 57 -8.40 3.19 3.62
C ALA A 57 -9.18 1.97 3.11
N ALA A 58 -8.65 1.31 2.08
CA ALA A 58 -9.25 0.12 1.47
C ALA A 58 -8.16 -0.90 1.15
N VAL A 59 -8.49 -2.18 1.29
CA VAL A 59 -7.60 -3.31 0.97
C VAL A 59 -8.30 -4.25 0.00
N TYR A 60 -7.58 -4.69 -1.02
CA TYR A 60 -8.07 -5.59 -2.05
C TYR A 60 -7.19 -6.84 -2.13
N SER A 61 -7.81 -7.99 -2.35
CA SER A 61 -7.11 -9.26 -2.58
C SER A 61 -6.52 -9.38 -3.99
N THR A 62 -6.81 -8.41 -4.87
CA THR A 62 -6.33 -8.36 -6.25
C THR A 62 -5.55 -7.07 -6.51
N THR A 63 -4.71 -7.11 -7.56
CA THR A 63 -4.00 -5.90 -8.00
C THR A 63 -4.95 -5.06 -8.85
N LEU A 64 -5.12 -3.79 -8.48
CA LEU A 64 -5.95 -2.86 -9.23
C LEU A 64 -5.31 -2.45 -10.55
N THR A 65 -6.14 -2.20 -11.56
CA THR A 65 -5.69 -1.61 -12.84
C THR A 65 -5.40 -0.13 -12.70
N ALA A 66 -4.61 0.43 -13.62
CA ALA A 66 -4.36 1.88 -13.67
C ALA A 66 -5.66 2.70 -13.70
N THR A 67 -6.67 2.25 -14.45
CA THR A 67 -7.99 2.90 -14.52
C THR A 67 -8.72 2.88 -13.18
N GLN A 68 -8.69 1.75 -12.45
CA GLN A 68 -9.31 1.66 -11.11
C GLN A 68 -8.61 2.61 -10.12
N ILE A 69 -7.28 2.67 -10.16
CA ILE A 69 -6.49 3.58 -9.33
C ILE A 69 -6.85 5.04 -9.63
N GLN A 70 -6.96 5.41 -10.91
CA GLN A 70 -7.37 6.76 -11.32
C GLN A 70 -8.79 7.09 -10.84
N ASN A 71 -9.71 6.13 -10.90
CA ASN A 71 -11.07 6.30 -10.40
C ASN A 71 -11.10 6.51 -8.88
N HIS A 72 -10.28 5.78 -8.11
CA HIS A 72 -10.13 6.00 -6.67
C HIS A 72 -9.64 7.41 -6.35
N TYR A 73 -8.62 7.87 -7.07
CA TYR A 73 -8.11 9.23 -6.90
C TYR A 73 -9.21 10.26 -7.17
N ASN A 74 -9.91 10.15 -8.29
CA ASN A 74 -10.97 11.09 -8.66
C ASN A 74 -12.16 11.10 -7.67
N ALA A 75 -12.52 9.94 -7.12
CA ALA A 75 -13.61 9.82 -6.14
C ALA A 75 -13.25 10.38 -4.76
N GLY A 76 -11.95 10.48 -4.45
CA GLY A 76 -11.46 10.96 -3.16
C GLY A 76 -11.19 12.47 -3.08
N ARG A 77 -11.28 13.20 -4.20
CA ARG A 77 -11.05 14.65 -4.27
C ARG A 77 -12.20 15.44 -3.67
#